data_AF-E3NHE3-F1
#
_entry.id   AF-E3NHE3-F1
#
_cell.length_a   1.000
_cell.length_b   1.000
_cell.length_c   1.000
_cell.angle_alpha   90.00
_cell.angle_beta   90.00
_cell.angle_gamma   90.00
#
_symmetry.space_group_name_H-M   'P 1'
#
loop_
_entity.id
_entity.type
_entity.pdbx_description
1 polymer ?
#
loop_
_entity_poly.entity_id
_entity_poly.type
_entity_poly.pdbx_seq_one_letter_code
_entity_poly.pdbx_strand_id
1 'polypeptide(L)'
;MVSTMPKKPRLETYLHKNQLSINGQPHNTNASLIAFATNIELETQDFTFVERKNVSSALLTFKFKISCLQEVDKLPYMLSPNGKGDLLNYAGENIAGLNSAQLYVKVPGSRTSIHPENSALASFNHNIGPGDCVRYCVPLK
;
A
#
# COMPACT_ATOMS: atom_id res chain seq x y z
N MET A 1 3.02 -12.62 46.44
CA MET A 1 2.89 -13.40 45.19
C MET A 1 2.79 -12.42 44.03
N VAL A 2 3.85 -12.25 43.24
CA VAL A 2 3.83 -11.40 42.06
C VAL A 2 3.19 -12.22 40.93
N SER A 3 1.96 -11.90 40.57
CA SER A 3 1.30 -12.46 39.39
C SER A 3 2.00 -11.93 38.14
N THR A 4 2.83 -12.75 37.51
CA THR A 4 3.43 -12.44 36.22
C THR A 4 2.35 -12.48 35.16
N MET A 5 2.06 -11.34 34.52
CA MET A 5 1.22 -11.30 33.32
C MET A 5 1.78 -12.28 32.27
N PRO A 6 0.91 -13.04 31.58
CA PRO A 6 1.37 -13.95 30.53
C PRO A 6 2.03 -13.13 29.41
N LYS A 7 3.26 -13.49 29.05
CA LYS A 7 3.97 -12.93 27.90
C LYS A 7 3.07 -13.09 26.66
N LYS A 8 2.69 -11.98 26.02
CA LYS A 8 1.96 -12.02 24.74
C LYS A 8 2.70 -12.97 23.79
N PRO A 9 2.02 -13.94 23.14
CA PRO A 9 2.66 -14.80 22.16
C PRO A 9 3.34 -13.94 21.10
N ARG A 10 4.58 -14.30 20.73
CA ARG A 10 5.30 -13.68 19.62
C ARG A 10 4.39 -13.78 18.39
N LEU A 11 4.15 -12.66 17.71
CA LEU A 11 3.23 -12.55 16.57
C LEU A 11 3.45 -13.69 15.56
N GLU A 12 4.72 -14.04 15.31
CA GLU A 12 5.18 -15.18 14.50
C GLU A 12 4.51 -16.52 14.88
N THR A 13 4.36 -16.81 16.18
CA THR A 13 3.74 -18.05 16.69
C THR A 13 2.23 -18.07 16.42
N TYR A 14 1.57 -16.92 16.48
CA TYR A 14 0.14 -16.83 16.18
C TYR A 14 -0.13 -17.04 14.69
N LEU A 15 0.74 -16.50 13.83
CA LEU A 15 0.62 -16.59 12.38
C LEU A 15 0.92 -17.99 11.85
N HIS A 16 1.93 -18.68 12.41
CA HIS A 16 2.24 -20.06 12.05
C HIS A 16 1.08 -21.02 12.39
N LYS A 17 0.29 -20.73 13.43
CA LYS A 17 -0.93 -21.50 13.76
C LYS A 17 -2.12 -21.22 12.84
N ASN A 18 -2.13 -20.08 12.15
CA ASN A 18 -3.27 -19.63 11.34
C ASN A 18 -2.98 -19.67 9.83
N GLN A 19 -1.93 -20.38 9.39
CA GLN A 19 -1.75 -20.66 7.96
C GLN A 19 -2.92 -21.55 7.49
N LEU A 20 -3.69 -21.06 6.52
CA LEU A 20 -4.80 -21.80 5.94
C LEU A 20 -4.26 -23.06 5.25
N SER A 21 -4.73 -24.23 5.67
CA SER A 21 -4.36 -25.49 5.02
C SER A 21 -4.94 -25.51 3.61
N ILE A 22 -4.10 -25.66 2.59
CA ILE A 22 -4.55 -26.03 1.25
C ILE A 22 -4.56 -27.56 1.22
N ASN A 23 -5.73 -28.17 0.98
CA ASN A 23 -5.92 -29.63 0.94
C ASN A 23 -5.52 -30.41 2.22
N GLY A 24 -5.65 -29.77 3.39
CA GLY A 24 -5.45 -30.47 4.68
C GLY A 24 -4.00 -30.86 5.00
N GLN A 25 -3.03 -30.47 4.18
CA GLN A 25 -1.61 -30.70 4.45
C GLN A 25 -0.97 -29.46 5.08
N PRO A 26 -0.28 -29.57 6.22
CA PRO A 26 0.50 -28.47 6.78
C PRO A 26 1.67 -28.19 5.83
N HIS A 27 1.61 -27.08 5.10
CA HIS A 27 2.76 -26.63 4.33
C HIS A 27 3.79 -26.04 5.30
N ASN A 28 4.94 -26.68 5.42
CA ASN A 28 6.17 -25.97 5.79
C ASN A 28 6.61 -25.17 4.56
N THR A 29 5.96 -24.03 4.32
CA THR A 29 6.55 -23.07 3.38
C THR A 29 7.69 -22.38 4.12
N ASN A 30 8.89 -22.35 3.53
CA ASN A 30 9.98 -21.44 3.93
C ASN A 30 9.61 -19.96 3.65
N ALA A 31 8.32 -19.62 3.66
CA ALA A 31 7.80 -18.31 3.37
C ALA A 31 7.96 -17.41 4.60
N SER A 32 8.50 -16.22 4.36
CA SER A 32 8.50 -15.16 5.35
C SER A 32 7.18 -14.40 5.25
N LEU A 33 6.54 -14.15 6.40
CA LEU A 33 5.42 -13.22 6.43
C LEU A 33 5.94 -11.80 6.27
N ILE A 34 5.28 -11.03 5.43
CA ILE A 34 5.54 -9.61 5.23
C ILE A 34 4.26 -8.81 5.46
N ALA A 35 4.44 -7.55 5.89
CA ALA A 35 3.37 -6.57 5.84
C ALA A 35 3.40 -5.84 4.50
N PHE A 36 2.23 -5.49 3.97
CA PHE A 36 2.09 -4.69 2.76
C PHE A 36 1.02 -3.63 3.01
N ALA A 37 1.41 -2.36 3.00
CA ALA A 37 0.47 -1.26 3.16
C ALA A 37 -0.02 -0.83 1.77
N THR A 38 -1.33 -0.93 1.57
CA THR A 38 -2.00 -0.80 0.27
C THR A 38 -3.14 0.20 0.36
N ASN A 39 -3.51 0.81 -0.78
CA ASN A 39 -4.67 1.69 -0.91
C ASN A 39 -4.70 2.85 0.11
N ILE A 40 -3.54 3.44 0.38
CA ILE A 40 -3.44 4.57 1.30
C ILE A 40 -3.88 5.84 0.56
N GLU A 41 -5.01 6.41 0.96
CA GLU A 41 -5.58 7.59 0.32
C GLU A 41 -4.76 8.85 0.63
N LEU A 42 -4.29 9.56 -0.41
CA LEU A 42 -3.41 10.72 -0.22
C LEU A 42 -4.18 11.99 0.11
N GLU A 43 -5.42 12.13 -0.36
CA GLU A 43 -6.20 13.36 -0.18
C GLU A 43 -6.75 13.54 1.23
N THR A 44 -6.88 12.45 2.00
CA THR A 44 -7.57 12.45 3.29
C THR A 44 -6.63 12.26 4.48
N GLN A 45 -5.34 12.01 4.26
CA GLN A 45 -4.43 11.59 5.33
C GLN A 45 -3.26 12.54 5.57
N ASP A 46 -3.02 12.82 6.85
CA ASP A 46 -1.84 13.53 7.33
C ASP A 46 -0.70 12.55 7.55
N PHE A 47 0.22 12.44 6.59
CA PHE A 47 1.37 11.56 6.75
C PHE A 47 2.41 12.15 7.69
N THR A 48 2.70 11.39 8.75
CA THR A 48 3.84 11.61 9.62
C THR A 48 4.73 10.38 9.56
N PHE A 49 5.82 10.47 8.82
CA PHE A 49 6.82 9.40 8.80
C PHE A 49 7.77 9.58 9.98
N VAL A 50 7.92 8.53 10.78
CA VAL A 50 8.83 8.50 11.94
C VAL A 50 9.93 7.51 11.66
N GLU A 51 11.15 8.01 11.45
CA GLU A 51 12.34 7.17 11.37
C GLU A 51 12.84 6.88 12.79
N ARG A 52 12.90 5.60 13.19
CA ARG A 52 13.39 5.20 14.51
C ARG A 52 14.87 4.83 14.42
N LYS A 53 15.77 5.76 14.77
CA LYS A 53 17.22 5.52 14.78
C LYS A 53 17.72 5.05 16.15
N ASN A 54 17.61 3.75 16.45
CA ASN A 54 18.16 3.12 17.67
C ASN A 54 17.56 3.58 19.02
N VAL A 55 17.72 2.73 20.03
CA VAL A 55 16.96 2.63 21.29
C VAL A 55 17.12 3.84 22.26
N SER A 56 17.73 4.95 21.82
CA SER A 56 17.97 6.14 22.65
C SER A 56 17.69 7.50 21.98
N SER A 57 17.10 7.52 20.78
CA SER A 57 17.24 8.66 19.85
C SER A 57 16.09 9.66 19.78
N ALA A 58 16.46 10.92 19.49
CA ALA A 58 15.60 11.98 19.00
C ALA A 58 14.65 11.51 17.89
N LEU A 59 13.39 11.94 18.00
CA LEU A 59 12.31 11.64 17.07
C LEU A 59 12.43 12.57 15.85
N LEU A 60 12.86 12.06 14.69
CA LEU A 60 12.83 12.84 13.46
C LEU A 60 11.46 12.66 12.82
N THR A 61 10.62 13.69 12.97
CA THR A 61 9.25 13.72 12.47
C THR A 61 9.25 14.43 11.11
N PHE A 62 9.04 13.70 10.02
CA PHE A 62 8.78 14.34 8.73
C PHE A 62 7.27 14.41 8.50
N LYS A 63 6.73 15.64 8.55
CA LYS A 63 5.35 15.92 8.15
C LYS A 63 5.31 16.20 6.66
N PHE A 64 4.74 15.28 5.89
CA PHE A 64 4.51 15.43 4.46
C PHE A 64 3.00 15.58 4.23
N LYS A 65 2.48 16.80 4.40
CA LYS A 65 1.05 17.08 4.17
C LYS A 65 0.79 17.84 2.86
N ILE A 66 1.77 18.56 2.33
CA ILE A 66 1.54 19.55 1.25
C ILE A 66 2.32 19.25 -0.03
N SER A 67 3.42 18.46 0.01
CA SER A 67 4.27 18.27 -1.17
C SER A 67 3.80 17.19 -2.15
N CYS A 68 3.15 16.11 -1.70
CA CYS A 68 2.86 14.98 -2.60
C CYS A 68 1.81 15.32 -3.66
N LEU A 69 0.72 15.99 -3.27
CA LEU A 69 -0.34 16.38 -4.21
C LEU A 69 0.16 17.43 -5.23
N GLN A 70 0.99 18.37 -4.79
CA GLN A 70 1.62 19.36 -5.67
C GLN A 70 2.53 18.72 -6.73
N GLU A 71 3.19 17.60 -6.43
CA GLU A 71 3.97 16.87 -7.44
C GLU A 71 3.07 16.06 -8.38
N VAL A 72 1.95 15.50 -7.88
CA VAL A 72 0.94 14.83 -8.72
C VAL A 72 0.32 15.81 -9.72
N ASP A 73 0.11 17.06 -9.33
CA ASP A 73 -0.40 18.13 -10.21
C ASP A 73 0.53 18.48 -11.37
N LYS A 74 1.82 18.10 -11.29
CA LYS A 74 2.78 18.31 -12.39
C LYS A 74 2.70 17.24 -13.47
N LEU A 75 1.92 16.18 -13.26
CA LEU A 75 1.69 15.16 -14.28
C LEU A 75 0.98 15.77 -15.50
N PRO A 76 1.27 15.28 -16.72
CA PRO A 76 0.46 15.62 -17.90
C PRO A 76 -1.02 15.36 -17.63
N TYR A 77 -1.90 16.18 -18.20
CA TYR A 77 -3.34 16.12 -17.92
C TYR A 77 -3.92 14.72 -18.08
N MET A 78 -3.46 13.92 -19.04
CA MET A 78 -3.95 12.56 -19.28
C MET A 78 -3.58 11.53 -18.20
N LEU A 79 -2.67 11.88 -17.29
CA LEU A 79 -2.20 11.02 -16.18
C LEU A 79 -2.60 11.58 -14.81
N SER A 80 -3.17 12.78 -14.77
CA SER A 80 -3.59 13.43 -13.53
C SER A 80 -4.97 12.90 -13.10
N PRO A 81 -5.20 12.59 -11.81
CA PRO A 81 -6.48 12.04 -11.31
C PRO A 81 -7.72 12.89 -11.64
N ASN A 82 -7.55 14.20 -11.82
CA ASN A 82 -8.61 15.14 -12.21
C ASN A 82 -8.24 15.91 -13.47
N GLY A 83 -7.55 15.24 -14.39
CA GLY A 83 -7.11 15.80 -15.66
C GLY A 83 -8.27 16.29 -16.53
N LYS A 84 -8.04 17.37 -17.30
CA LYS A 84 -9.06 17.90 -18.22
C LYS A 84 -9.49 16.83 -19.22
N GLY A 85 -10.78 16.51 -19.23
CA GLY A 85 -11.39 15.54 -20.15
C GLY A 85 -11.47 14.11 -19.62
N ASP A 86 -11.04 13.84 -18.38
CA ASP A 86 -11.32 12.56 -17.73
C ASP A 86 -12.83 12.42 -17.44
N LEU A 87 -13.38 11.24 -17.75
CA LEU A 87 -14.78 10.89 -17.48
C LEU A 87 -15.10 10.89 -15.99
N LEU A 88 -14.13 10.61 -15.13
CA LEU A 88 -14.31 10.58 -13.69
C LEU A 88 -14.62 11.97 -13.10
N ASN A 89 -14.30 13.05 -13.81
CA ASN A 89 -14.69 14.41 -13.39
C ASN A 89 -16.23 14.60 -13.38
N TYR A 90 -16.98 13.78 -14.10
CA TYR A 90 -18.44 13.85 -14.16
C TYR A 90 -19.13 13.03 -13.05
N ALA A 91 -18.38 12.31 -12.22
CA ALA A 91 -18.94 11.57 -11.08
C ALA A 91 -19.56 12.49 -10.03
N GLY A 92 -19.07 13.74 -9.92
CA GLY A 92 -19.56 14.72 -8.94
C GLY A 92 -19.11 14.44 -7.49
N GLU A 93 -18.30 13.41 -7.27
CA GLU A 93 -17.77 13.01 -5.97
C GLU A 93 -16.33 12.46 -6.10
N ASN A 94 -15.62 12.41 -4.97
CA ASN A 94 -14.33 11.72 -4.89
C ASN A 94 -14.57 10.21 -4.73
N ILE A 95 -14.02 9.43 -5.66
CA ILE A 95 -14.01 7.98 -5.65
C ILE A 95 -12.58 7.53 -5.36
N ALA A 96 -12.34 7.12 -4.11
CA ALA A 96 -11.04 6.74 -3.59
C ALA A 96 -10.28 5.78 -4.53
N GLY A 97 -9.11 6.19 -4.99
CA GLY A 97 -8.24 5.41 -5.88
C GLY A 97 -8.61 5.41 -7.36
N LEU A 98 -9.65 6.14 -7.76
CA LEU A 98 -9.96 6.38 -9.18
C LEU A 98 -9.63 7.81 -9.58
N ASN A 99 -10.32 8.80 -9.01
CA ASN A 99 -10.05 10.23 -9.25
C ASN A 99 -9.28 10.90 -8.10
N SER A 100 -8.65 10.06 -7.26
CA SER A 100 -7.75 10.44 -6.19
C SER A 100 -6.58 9.47 -6.11
N ALA A 101 -5.42 9.98 -5.69
CA ALA A 101 -4.18 9.23 -5.72
C ALA A 101 -4.02 8.30 -4.51
N GLN A 102 -3.62 7.06 -4.76
CA GLN A 102 -3.31 6.09 -3.71
C GLN A 102 -1.80 5.78 -3.61
N LEU A 103 -1.32 5.66 -2.37
CA LEU A 103 0.04 5.25 -2.05
C LEU A 103 0.09 3.77 -1.63
N TYR A 104 1.16 3.12 -2.07
CA TYR A 104 1.49 1.74 -1.72
C TYR A 104 2.91 1.71 -1.13
N VAL A 105 3.05 1.21 0.10
CA VAL A 105 4.35 1.04 0.75
C VAL A 105 4.71 -0.44 0.74
N LYS A 106 5.74 -0.77 -0.05
CA LYS A 106 6.09 -2.15 -0.42
C LYS A 106 7.39 -2.59 0.25
N VAL A 107 7.45 -3.88 0.54
CA VAL A 107 8.70 -4.60 0.82
C VAL A 107 8.88 -5.69 -0.24
N PRO A 108 10.08 -6.27 -0.43
CA PRO A 108 10.25 -7.38 -1.37
C PRO A 108 9.24 -8.50 -1.09
N GLY A 109 8.52 -8.91 -2.14
CA GLY A 109 7.46 -9.92 -2.04
C GLY A 109 6.05 -9.36 -1.87
N SER A 110 5.86 -8.05 -1.66
CA SER A 110 4.52 -7.43 -1.68
C SER A 110 3.84 -7.68 -3.04
N ARG A 111 2.59 -8.16 -3.01
CA ARG A 111 1.83 -8.52 -4.21
C ARG A 111 0.45 -7.87 -4.19
N THR A 112 0.12 -7.18 -5.27
CA THR A 112 -1.27 -6.91 -5.64
C THR A 112 -1.72 -8.07 -6.52
N SER A 113 -2.82 -8.73 -6.12
CA SER A 113 -3.41 -9.85 -6.87
C SER A 113 -3.77 -9.42 -8.30
N ILE A 114 -3.80 -10.38 -9.23
CA ILE A 114 -4.29 -10.10 -10.58
C ILE A 114 -5.77 -9.67 -10.55
N HIS A 115 -6.08 -8.54 -11.17
CA HIS A 115 -7.45 -8.03 -11.33
C HIS A 115 -7.53 -7.11 -12.57
N PRO A 116 -8.69 -7.00 -13.23
CA PRO A 116 -8.98 -5.83 -14.06
C PRO A 116 -9.17 -4.60 -13.15
N GLU A 117 -8.99 -3.40 -13.69
CA GLU A 117 -9.36 -2.19 -12.96
C GLU A 117 -10.89 -2.06 -12.86
N ASN A 118 -11.35 -1.30 -11.85
CA ASN A 118 -12.78 -1.03 -11.67
C ASN A 118 -13.36 -0.42 -12.94
N SER A 119 -14.49 -0.97 -13.41
CA SER A 119 -15.16 -0.55 -14.64
C SER A 119 -14.27 -0.58 -15.90
N ALA A 120 -13.19 -1.37 -15.90
CA ALA A 120 -12.20 -1.46 -16.97
C ALA A 120 -11.56 -0.10 -17.34
N LEU A 121 -11.46 0.82 -16.37
CA LEU A 121 -10.78 2.09 -16.54
C LEU A 121 -9.26 1.88 -16.73
N ALA A 122 -8.61 2.85 -17.36
CA ALA A 122 -7.15 2.87 -17.43
C ALA A 122 -6.56 3.20 -16.05
N SER A 123 -5.42 2.62 -15.71
CA SER A 123 -4.67 2.96 -14.49
C SER A 123 -3.28 3.50 -14.80
N PHE A 124 -2.84 4.46 -13.99
CA PHE A 124 -1.47 4.98 -14.00
C PHE A 124 -0.79 4.64 -12.67
N ASN A 125 0.42 4.08 -12.74
CA ASN A 125 1.18 3.69 -11.55
C ASN A 125 2.64 4.13 -11.69
N HIS A 126 3.08 5.01 -10.79
CA HIS A 126 4.46 5.51 -10.73
C HIS A 126 5.22 4.83 -9.58
N ASN A 127 6.36 4.22 -9.90
CA ASN A 127 7.24 3.64 -8.87
C ASN A 127 8.21 4.71 -8.37
N ILE A 128 8.04 5.12 -7.11
CA ILE A 128 8.90 6.11 -6.44
C ILE A 128 10.28 5.51 -6.12
N GLY A 129 10.39 4.18 -6.01
CA GLY A 129 11.66 3.48 -5.73
C GLY A 129 12.03 3.44 -4.23
N PRO A 130 13.27 3.05 -3.89
CA PRO A 130 14.37 2.73 -4.81
C PRO A 130 14.32 1.31 -5.41
N GLY A 131 13.48 0.43 -4.87
CA GLY A 131 13.33 -0.94 -5.38
C GLY A 131 12.48 -1.01 -6.64
N ASP A 132 12.67 -2.06 -7.43
CA ASP A 132 11.90 -2.31 -8.64
C ASP A 132 10.54 -2.94 -8.36
N CYS A 133 9.60 -2.71 -9.29
CA CYS A 133 8.34 -3.43 -9.37
C CYS A 133 8.28 -4.25 -10.66
N VAL A 134 7.94 -5.52 -10.55
CA VAL A 134 7.64 -6.38 -11.71
C VAL A 134 6.14 -6.35 -11.98
N ARG A 135 5.75 -6.11 -13.23
CA ARG A 135 4.35 -6.10 -13.66
C ARG A 135 4.10 -7.24 -14.66
N TYR A 136 2.93 -7.84 -14.56
CA TYR A 136 2.43 -8.87 -15.47
C TYR A 136 1.08 -8.40 -16.01
N CYS A 137 0.91 -8.37 -17.33
CA CYS A 137 -0.30 -7.89 -17.99
C CYS A 137 -0.76 -8.90 -19.04
N VAL A 138 -2.08 -9.08 -19.15
CA VAL A 138 -2.73 -9.91 -20.18
C VAL A 138 -3.74 -9.04 -20.91
N PRO A 139 -3.76 -9.00 -22.26
CA PRO A 139 -4.75 -8.25 -23.01
C PRO A 139 -6.18 -8.70 -22.68
N LEU A 140 -7.09 -7.75 -22.52
CA LEU A 140 -8.52 -8.03 -22.43
C LEU A 140 -9.01 -8.49 -23.82
N LYS A 141 -9.84 -9.55 -23.85
CA LYS A 141 -10.45 -10.08 -25.08
C LYS A 141 -11.76 -9.38 -25.38
#